data_AF-A0A382XPV2-F1
#
_entry.id   AF-A0A382XPV2-F1
#
_cell.length_a   1.000
_cell.length_b   1.000
_cell.length_c   1.000
_cell.angle_alpha   90.00
_cell.angle_beta   90.00
_cell.angle_gamma   90.00
#
_symmetry.space_group_name_H-M   'P 1'
#
loop_
_entity.id
_entity.type
_entity.pdbx_description
1 polymer ?
#
loop_
_entity_poly.entity_id
_entity_poly.type
_entity_poly.pdbx_seq_one_letter_code
_entity_poly.pdbx_strand_id
1 'polypeptide(L)'
;VVAAGRIKDVLEDMGFLAMDRRGNWRIPPESSREYAAVNWSSAGMARTKNRGAEIPTSALEELEAFATSGHDEQLSEVLDVWAWYAPIHFFGDQWGIYIRQEALLTLAGRIGGRLTKDKITDQATAWDLLRSALYALYFHEAFHHYVESFAIRLELIENESRYEPYHNTVYRQSGGEGEPVEEALACAEMLRRERKEPGLKTLSVDVRRATRQMLKEWIPSLPSGYREGIDLVE
;
A
#
# COMPACT_ATOMS: atom_id res chain seq x y z
N VAL A 1 -0.33 -14.78 13.06
CA VAL A 1 0.96 -14.43 13.71
C VAL A 1 1.86 -15.65 13.93
N VAL A 2 1.34 -16.84 14.26
CA VAL A 2 2.17 -18.05 14.52
C VAL A 2 2.96 -18.58 13.29
N ALA A 3 2.52 -18.30 12.06
CA ALA A 3 3.17 -18.79 10.84
C ALA A 3 4.36 -17.93 10.36
N ALA A 4 4.36 -16.62 10.65
CA ALA A 4 5.38 -15.70 10.13
C ALA A 4 6.73 -15.83 10.86
N GLY A 5 6.70 -16.00 12.19
CA GLY A 5 7.94 -16.23 12.96
C GLY A 5 8.69 -17.48 12.49
N ARG A 6 7.96 -18.55 12.15
CA ARG A 6 8.56 -19.79 11.62
C ARG A 6 9.24 -19.61 10.26
N ILE A 7 8.77 -18.69 9.41
CA ILE A 7 9.37 -18.48 8.09
C ILE A 7 10.72 -17.78 8.24
N LYS A 8 10.79 -16.74 9.09
CA LYS A 8 12.05 -16.06 9.40
C LYS A 8 13.08 -17.05 9.94
N ASP A 9 12.71 -17.85 10.95
CA ASP A 9 13.63 -18.82 11.55
C ASP A 9 14.18 -19.81 10.50
N VAL A 10 13.33 -20.28 9.58
CA VAL A 10 13.76 -21.16 8.48
C VAL A 10 14.72 -20.46 7.52
N LEU A 11 14.45 -19.21 7.13
CA LEU A 11 15.35 -18.45 6.27
C LEU A 11 16.68 -18.14 6.97
N GLU A 12 16.67 -17.95 8.28
CA GLU A 12 17.87 -17.79 9.11
C GLU A 12 18.71 -19.07 9.13
N ASP A 13 18.08 -20.22 9.39
CA ASP A 13 18.74 -21.53 9.38
C ASP A 13 19.34 -21.87 8.01
N MET A 14 18.69 -21.44 6.92
CA MET A 14 19.19 -21.62 5.55
C MET A 14 20.26 -20.60 5.15
N GLY A 15 20.50 -19.55 5.97
CA GLY A 15 21.46 -18.50 5.69
C GLY A 15 21.02 -17.54 4.57
N PHE A 16 19.71 -17.36 4.36
CA PHE A 16 19.15 -16.50 3.31
C PHE A 16 18.76 -15.11 3.81
N LEU A 17 18.82 -14.85 5.11
CA LEU A 17 18.66 -13.48 5.63
C LEU A 17 19.88 -12.60 5.30
N ALA A 18 19.62 -11.38 4.85
CA ALA A 18 20.61 -10.38 4.47
C ALA A 18 20.43 -9.09 5.29
N MET A 19 20.25 -9.24 6.61
CA MET A 19 19.90 -8.14 7.53
C MET A 19 20.98 -7.05 7.68
N ASP A 20 22.23 -7.35 7.31
CA ASP A 20 23.37 -6.41 7.29
C ASP A 20 23.42 -5.55 6.02
N ARG A 21 22.74 -5.99 4.95
CA ARG A 21 22.65 -5.31 3.65
C ARG A 21 21.33 -4.56 3.51
N ARG A 22 21.13 -3.56 4.37
CA ARG A 22 19.99 -2.65 4.22
C ARG A 22 20.12 -1.91 2.88
N GLY A 23 19.20 -2.16 1.95
CA GLY A 23 19.05 -1.34 0.74
C GLY A 23 18.61 0.09 1.09
N ASN A 24 18.21 0.88 0.08
CA ASN A 24 17.62 2.22 0.26
C ASN A 24 16.19 2.18 0.85
N TRP A 25 15.88 1.17 1.64
CA TRP A 25 14.59 0.99 2.27
C TRP A 25 14.40 2.02 3.39
N ARG A 26 13.18 2.52 3.55
CA ARG A 26 12.82 3.26 4.75
C ARG A 26 12.90 2.33 5.96
N ILE A 27 13.53 2.82 7.02
CA ILE A 27 13.71 2.06 8.25
C ILE A 27 12.33 1.95 8.94
N PRO A 28 11.87 0.72 9.25
CA PRO A 28 10.69 0.51 10.08
C PRO A 28 10.80 1.26 11.42
N PRO A 29 9.69 1.81 11.93
CA PRO A 29 9.68 2.42 13.26
C PRO A 29 10.13 1.42 14.34
N GLU A 30 10.93 1.90 15.29
CA GLU A 30 11.59 1.05 16.29
C GLU A 30 10.67 0.68 17.44
N SER A 31 9.62 1.48 17.69
CA SER A 31 8.71 1.27 18.81
C SER A 31 7.24 1.32 18.40
N SER A 32 6.40 0.60 19.14
CA SER A 32 4.93 0.64 19.01
C SER A 32 4.30 1.99 19.38
N ARG A 33 5.11 2.97 19.81
CA ARG A 33 4.68 4.36 20.00
C ARG A 33 4.70 5.16 18.69
N GLU A 34 5.46 4.68 17.70
CA GLU A 34 5.65 5.34 16.41
C GLU A 34 4.74 4.77 15.31
N TYR A 35 4.05 3.65 15.57
CA TYR A 35 3.11 3.06 14.63
C TYR A 35 1.86 2.51 15.32
N ALA A 36 0.74 2.54 14.60
CA ALA A 36 -0.51 1.91 15.00
C ALA A 36 -0.79 0.71 14.10
N ALA A 37 -0.99 -0.46 14.70
CA ALA A 37 -1.37 -1.65 13.95
C ALA A 37 -2.79 -1.48 13.39
N VAL A 38 -2.95 -1.75 12.09
CA VAL A 38 -4.27 -1.77 11.45
C VAL A 38 -5.04 -2.97 11.97
N ASN A 39 -6.21 -2.73 12.57
CA ASN A 39 -7.14 -3.80 12.88
C ASN A 39 -7.95 -4.17 11.62
N TRP A 40 -7.44 -5.14 10.86
CA TRP A 40 -8.04 -5.60 9.60
C TRP A 40 -9.46 -6.13 9.74
N SER A 41 -9.81 -6.73 10.89
CA SER A 41 -11.18 -7.17 11.16
C SER A 41 -12.17 -6.00 11.18
N SER A 42 -11.74 -4.83 11.66
CA SER A 42 -12.54 -3.59 11.61
C SER A 42 -12.39 -2.81 10.29
N ALA A 43 -11.26 -2.94 9.59
CA ALA A 43 -11.01 -2.24 8.33
C ALA A 43 -11.88 -2.79 7.18
N GLY A 44 -12.22 -4.10 7.21
CA GLY A 44 -13.02 -4.77 6.18
C GLY A 44 -14.52 -4.91 6.46
N MET A 45 -15.03 -4.46 7.62
CA MET A 45 -16.46 -4.58 7.91
C MET A 45 -17.26 -3.34 7.50
N ALA A 46 -18.39 -3.58 6.83
CA ALA A 46 -19.49 -2.62 6.77
C ALA A 46 -19.84 -2.21 8.20
N ARG A 47 -20.08 -0.92 8.46
CA ARG A 47 -20.55 -0.45 9.77
C ARG A 47 -21.75 -1.28 10.25
N THR A 48 -21.51 -2.25 11.13
CA THR A 48 -22.57 -2.91 11.89
C THR A 48 -22.93 -2.00 13.05
N LYS A 49 -23.71 -0.93 12.78
CA LYS A 49 -24.47 -0.06 13.72
C LYS A 49 -23.84 0.45 15.05
N ASN A 50 -22.67 0.00 15.43
CA ASN A 50 -21.96 0.43 16.63
C ASN A 50 -20.97 1.49 16.21
N ARG A 51 -21.19 2.68 16.78
CA ARG A 51 -20.40 3.88 16.69
C ARG A 51 -18.91 3.55 16.74
N GLY A 52 -18.25 3.47 15.59
CA GLY A 52 -16.82 3.76 15.52
C GLY A 52 -16.60 5.17 16.04
N ALA A 53 -15.44 5.43 16.65
CA ALA A 53 -15.06 6.78 17.03
C ALA A 53 -15.30 7.73 15.85
N GLU A 54 -15.86 8.91 16.12
CA GLU A 54 -16.00 9.93 15.09
C GLU A 54 -14.60 10.34 14.60
N ILE A 55 -14.47 10.56 13.30
CA ILE A 55 -13.27 11.15 12.74
C ILE A 55 -13.16 12.56 13.32
N PRO A 56 -12.03 12.94 13.94
CA PRO A 56 -11.84 14.28 14.48
C PRO A 56 -12.08 15.35 13.43
N THR A 57 -12.65 16.50 13.83
CA THR A 57 -12.93 17.62 12.92
C THR A 57 -11.70 18.06 12.14
N SER A 58 -10.52 18.11 12.77
CA SER A 58 -9.27 18.47 12.10
C SER A 58 -8.94 17.53 10.94
N ALA A 59 -9.17 16.23 11.09
CA ALA A 59 -8.93 15.26 10.03
C ALA A 59 -9.97 15.39 8.90
N LEU A 60 -11.22 15.76 9.21
CA LEU A 60 -12.21 16.08 8.18
C LEU A 60 -11.85 17.35 7.40
N GLU A 61 -11.35 18.38 8.08
CA GLU A 61 -10.87 19.62 7.45
C GLU A 61 -9.68 19.34 6.52
N GLU A 62 -8.74 18.47 6.94
CA GLU A 62 -7.63 18.03 6.09
C GLU A 62 -8.12 17.26 4.85
N LEU A 63 -9.08 16.34 5.01
CA LEU A 63 -9.68 15.62 3.89
C LEU A 63 -10.32 16.58 2.87
N GLU A 64 -11.07 17.57 3.34
CA GLU A 64 -11.69 18.59 2.50
C GLU A 64 -10.65 19.49 1.81
N ALA A 65 -9.60 19.88 2.52
CA ALA A 65 -8.50 20.65 1.95
C ALA A 65 -7.80 19.89 0.81
N PHE A 66 -7.50 18.60 1.00
CA PHE A 66 -6.91 17.78 -0.06
C PHE A 66 -7.86 17.52 -1.23
N ALA A 67 -9.16 17.39 -0.97
CA ALA A 67 -10.15 17.22 -2.02
C ALA A 67 -10.29 18.45 -2.94
N THR A 68 -9.97 19.64 -2.43
CA THR A 68 -10.14 20.91 -3.15
C THR A 68 -8.84 21.45 -3.76
N SER A 69 -7.69 20.86 -3.46
CA SER A 69 -6.38 21.40 -3.86
C SER A 69 -6.03 21.21 -5.33
N GLY A 70 -6.72 20.34 -6.09
CA GLY A 70 -6.61 20.22 -7.56
C GLY A 70 -5.25 19.77 -8.14
N HIS A 71 -4.20 19.63 -7.31
CA HIS A 71 -2.84 19.27 -7.74
C HIS A 71 -2.54 17.76 -7.64
N ASP A 72 -3.04 16.94 -8.55
CA ASP A 72 -2.75 15.49 -8.55
C ASP A 72 -1.35 15.17 -9.14
N GLU A 73 -0.74 16.11 -9.87
CA GLU A 73 0.61 15.99 -10.45
C GLU A 73 1.73 15.89 -9.39
N GLN A 74 1.49 16.37 -8.16
CA GLN A 74 2.46 16.27 -7.06
C GLN A 74 2.56 14.88 -6.44
N LEU A 75 1.72 13.93 -6.86
CA LEU A 75 1.71 12.58 -6.31
C LEU A 75 2.72 11.63 -6.98
N SER A 76 3.36 12.06 -8.08
CA SER A 76 4.28 11.24 -8.87
C SER A 76 5.57 10.87 -8.14
N GLU A 77 6.03 11.68 -7.20
CA GLU A 77 7.28 11.43 -6.46
C GLU A 77 7.08 10.62 -5.17
N VAL A 78 5.84 10.19 -4.87
CA VAL A 78 5.43 10.04 -3.46
C VAL A 78 4.91 8.65 -3.08
N LEU A 79 4.72 7.70 -4.00
CA LEU A 79 4.16 6.39 -3.65
C LEU A 79 5.08 5.62 -2.68
N ASP A 80 6.37 5.52 -2.99
CA ASP A 80 7.42 4.93 -2.11
C ASP A 80 7.72 5.79 -0.85
N VAL A 81 7.21 7.03 -0.82
CA VAL A 81 7.28 7.91 0.35
C VAL A 81 6.11 7.64 1.29
N TRP A 82 4.97 7.29 0.72
CA TRP A 82 3.67 7.16 1.37
C TRP A 82 3.46 5.81 2.03
N ALA A 83 3.91 4.75 1.39
CA ALA A 83 3.88 3.41 1.92
C ALA A 83 5.15 2.66 1.51
N TRP A 84 5.48 1.61 2.25
CA TRP A 84 6.54 0.68 1.86
C TRP A 84 6.34 -0.69 2.49
N TYR A 85 6.73 -1.72 1.77
CA TYR A 85 6.96 -3.05 2.28
C TYR A 85 8.40 -3.18 2.79
N ALA A 86 8.56 -3.57 4.05
CA ALA A 86 9.83 -3.98 4.64
C ALA A 86 9.99 -5.50 4.50
N PRO A 87 10.88 -6.01 3.63
CA PRO A 87 10.97 -7.44 3.35
C PRO A 87 11.54 -8.26 4.51
N ILE A 88 11.07 -9.50 4.66
CA ILE A 88 11.53 -10.45 5.68
C ILE A 88 13.04 -10.68 5.55
N HIS A 89 13.56 -10.81 4.33
CA HIS A 89 14.98 -11.05 4.06
C HIS A 89 15.91 -9.98 4.63
N PHE A 90 15.44 -8.72 4.71
CA PHE A 90 16.27 -7.59 5.14
C PHE A 90 15.92 -7.10 6.54
N PHE A 91 14.68 -7.30 6.99
CA PHE A 91 14.17 -6.72 8.23
C PHE A 91 13.79 -7.74 9.31
N GLY A 92 13.84 -9.05 9.02
CA GLY A 92 13.61 -10.10 10.01
C GLY A 92 12.28 -9.88 10.73
N ASP A 93 12.31 -9.69 12.05
CA ASP A 93 11.10 -9.48 12.87
C ASP A 93 10.40 -8.12 12.64
N GLN A 94 11.07 -7.15 12.04
CA GLN A 94 10.52 -5.83 11.70
C GLN A 94 9.93 -5.78 10.28
N TRP A 95 9.72 -6.93 9.65
CA TRP A 95 9.07 -6.99 8.35
C TRP A 95 7.60 -6.55 8.43
N GLY A 96 7.07 -6.02 7.33
CA GLY A 96 5.67 -5.64 7.25
C GLY A 96 5.40 -4.54 6.26
N ILE A 97 4.12 -4.15 6.16
CA ILE A 97 3.68 -3.04 5.33
C ILE A 97 3.46 -1.83 6.25
N TYR A 98 4.11 -0.73 5.91
CA TYR A 98 4.03 0.53 6.63
C TYR A 98 3.38 1.57 5.74
N ILE A 99 2.42 2.30 6.30
CA ILE A 99 1.67 3.35 5.59
C ILE A 99 1.71 4.60 6.46
N ARG A 100 2.10 5.74 5.86
CA ARG A 100 2.09 7.03 6.55
C ARG A 100 0.67 7.53 6.75
N GLN A 101 0.41 8.12 7.91
CA GLN A 101 -0.89 8.72 8.19
C GLN A 101 -1.21 9.86 7.22
N GLU A 102 -0.21 10.68 6.85
CA GLU A 102 -0.40 11.80 5.93
C GLU A 102 -0.76 11.31 4.51
N ALA A 103 -0.19 10.18 4.09
CA ALA A 103 -0.52 9.54 2.83
C ALA A 103 -1.98 9.10 2.78
N LEU A 104 -2.46 8.54 3.88
CA LEU A 104 -3.84 8.09 4.01
C LEU A 104 -4.83 9.26 3.85
N LEU A 105 -4.59 10.37 4.56
CA LEU A 105 -5.43 11.57 4.48
C LEU A 105 -5.35 12.22 3.10
N THR A 106 -4.15 12.32 2.54
CA THR A 106 -3.95 12.91 1.21
C THR A 106 -4.72 12.12 0.16
N LEU A 107 -4.48 10.81 0.06
CA LEU A 107 -5.12 9.95 -0.93
C LEU A 107 -6.64 9.90 -0.74
N ALA A 108 -7.12 9.81 0.51
CA ALA A 108 -8.56 9.83 0.81
C ALA A 108 -9.21 11.14 0.39
N GLY A 109 -8.56 12.28 0.63
CA GLY A 109 -9.01 13.59 0.16
C GLY A 109 -9.05 13.66 -1.37
N ARG A 110 -8.03 13.15 -2.07
CA ARG A 110 -8.02 13.08 -3.54
C ARG A 110 -9.16 12.24 -4.11
N ILE A 111 -9.45 11.11 -3.49
CA ILE A 111 -10.64 10.31 -3.83
C ILE A 111 -11.90 11.15 -3.60
N GLY A 112 -12.00 11.83 -2.45
CA GLY A 112 -13.10 12.72 -2.10
C GLY A 112 -13.32 13.86 -3.10
N GLY A 113 -12.26 14.37 -3.73
CA GLY A 113 -12.32 15.41 -4.78
C GLY A 113 -13.12 15.00 -6.02
N ARG A 114 -13.41 13.70 -6.21
CA ARG A 114 -14.32 13.20 -7.26
C ARG A 114 -15.76 13.00 -6.79
N LEU A 115 -16.08 13.36 -5.55
CA LEU A 115 -17.43 13.38 -5.00
C LEU A 115 -18.00 14.81 -5.00
N THR A 116 -19.29 14.94 -4.70
CA THR A 116 -19.89 16.25 -4.45
C THR A 116 -19.41 16.79 -3.10
N LYS A 117 -19.16 18.10 -3.00
CA LYS A 117 -18.53 18.74 -1.82
C LYS A 117 -19.24 18.43 -0.50
N ASP A 118 -20.58 18.38 -0.53
CA ASP A 118 -21.44 18.08 0.60
C ASP A 118 -21.26 16.66 1.17
N LYS A 119 -20.66 15.75 0.41
CA LYS A 119 -20.43 14.36 0.85
C LYS A 119 -19.12 14.15 1.58
N ILE A 120 -18.12 15.01 1.40
CA ILE A 120 -16.73 14.73 1.87
C ILE A 120 -16.64 14.80 3.39
N THR A 121 -17.37 15.73 4.01
CA THR A 121 -17.38 15.97 5.45
C THR A 121 -18.38 15.10 6.22
N ASP A 122 -19.19 14.30 5.52
CA ASP A 122 -20.04 13.29 6.15
C ASP A 122 -19.18 12.18 6.76
N GLN A 123 -19.41 11.87 8.04
CA GLN A 123 -18.65 10.89 8.81
C GLN A 123 -18.62 9.51 8.15
N ALA A 124 -19.73 9.05 7.57
CA ALA A 124 -19.75 7.73 6.93
C ALA A 124 -18.90 7.73 5.64
N THR A 125 -19.04 8.78 4.83
CA THR A 125 -18.27 8.95 3.60
C THR A 125 -16.78 9.11 3.88
N ALA A 126 -16.40 9.93 4.86
CA ALA A 126 -15.00 10.10 5.26
C ALA A 126 -14.35 8.78 5.69
N TRP A 127 -15.06 7.93 6.45
CA TRP A 127 -14.58 6.59 6.77
C TRP A 127 -14.41 5.70 5.53
N ASP A 128 -15.32 5.77 4.56
CA ASP A 128 -15.21 5.02 3.31
C ASP A 128 -14.04 5.50 2.45
N LEU A 129 -13.78 6.81 2.41
CA LEU A 129 -12.62 7.41 1.74
C LEU A 129 -11.31 6.93 2.36
N LEU A 130 -11.20 6.99 3.69
CA LEU A 130 -10.02 6.49 4.42
C LEU A 130 -9.81 5.00 4.17
N ARG A 131 -10.85 4.17 4.23
CA ARG A 131 -10.73 2.74 3.90
C ARG A 131 -10.23 2.53 2.48
N SER A 132 -10.79 3.26 1.51
CA SER A 132 -10.39 3.13 0.11
C SER A 132 -8.92 3.47 -0.10
N ALA A 133 -8.44 4.56 0.51
CA ALA A 133 -7.04 4.95 0.48
C ALA A 133 -6.13 3.92 1.16
N LEU A 134 -6.53 3.41 2.33
CA LEU A 134 -5.78 2.37 3.06
C LEU A 134 -5.60 1.11 2.20
N TYR A 135 -6.69 0.61 1.60
CA TYR A 135 -6.62 -0.59 0.78
C TYR A 135 -5.83 -0.36 -0.52
N ALA A 136 -5.95 0.81 -1.15
CA ALA A 136 -5.17 1.14 -2.35
C ALA A 136 -3.66 1.07 -2.08
N LEU A 137 -3.18 1.75 -1.04
CA LEU A 137 -1.77 1.71 -0.64
C LEU A 137 -1.35 0.30 -0.19
N TYR A 138 -2.19 -0.36 0.61
CA TYR A 138 -1.92 -1.73 1.04
C TYR A 138 -1.81 -2.72 -0.12
N PHE A 139 -2.62 -2.60 -1.18
CA PHE A 139 -2.54 -3.52 -2.31
C PHE A 139 -1.26 -3.37 -3.11
N HIS A 140 -0.76 -2.14 -3.27
CA HIS A 140 0.55 -1.88 -3.86
C HIS A 140 1.64 -2.61 -3.07
N GLU A 141 1.73 -2.32 -1.76
CA GLU A 141 2.77 -2.92 -0.92
C GLU A 141 2.61 -4.43 -0.72
N ALA A 142 1.37 -4.93 -0.71
CA ALA A 142 1.10 -6.36 -0.64
C ALA A 142 1.61 -7.10 -1.88
N PHE A 143 1.70 -6.44 -3.04
CA PHE A 143 2.28 -7.04 -4.22
C PHE A 143 3.77 -7.35 -4.03
N HIS A 144 4.55 -6.41 -3.48
CA HIS A 144 5.96 -6.65 -3.14
C HIS A 144 6.12 -7.81 -2.14
N HIS A 145 5.22 -7.89 -1.16
CA HIS A 145 5.17 -9.04 -0.26
C HIS A 145 4.87 -10.37 -0.98
N TYR A 146 4.05 -10.36 -2.03
CA TYR A 146 3.76 -11.55 -2.84
C TYR A 146 4.96 -11.99 -3.67
N VAL A 147 5.73 -11.04 -4.20
CA VAL A 147 6.99 -11.33 -4.91
C VAL A 147 7.99 -11.99 -3.96
N GLU A 148 8.20 -11.42 -2.77
CA GLU A 148 9.06 -12.06 -1.76
C GLU A 148 8.52 -13.42 -1.34
N SER A 149 7.22 -13.55 -1.08
CA SER A 149 6.61 -14.83 -0.72
C SER A 149 6.79 -15.91 -1.79
N PHE A 150 6.80 -15.51 -3.07
CA PHE A 150 7.11 -16.41 -4.17
C PHE A 150 8.59 -16.81 -4.16
N ALA A 151 9.50 -15.86 -3.99
CA ALA A 151 10.93 -16.13 -3.88
C ALA A 151 11.26 -17.08 -2.71
N ILE A 152 10.68 -16.85 -1.52
CA ILE A 152 10.81 -17.75 -0.36
C ILE A 152 10.42 -19.19 -0.72
N ARG A 153 9.32 -19.38 -1.45
CA ARG A 153 8.89 -20.73 -1.84
C ARG A 153 9.89 -21.38 -2.81
N LEU A 154 10.48 -20.62 -3.72
CA LEU A 154 11.53 -21.13 -4.61
C LEU A 154 12.79 -21.48 -3.81
N GLU A 155 13.21 -20.61 -2.90
CA GLU A 155 14.37 -20.81 -2.03
C GLU A 155 14.25 -22.09 -1.19
N LEU A 156 13.06 -22.39 -0.67
CA LEU A 156 12.79 -23.63 0.07
C LEU A 156 12.93 -24.89 -0.80
N ILE A 157 12.64 -24.80 -2.10
CA ILE A 157 12.68 -25.94 -3.02
C ILE A 157 14.09 -26.12 -3.60
N GLU A 158 14.72 -25.01 -3.98
CA GLU A 158 15.99 -24.99 -4.69
C GLU A 158 17.19 -24.94 -3.72
N ASN A 159 16.95 -24.59 -2.46
CA ASN A 159 17.99 -24.38 -1.45
C ASN A 159 19.07 -23.41 -1.93
N GLU A 160 18.63 -22.34 -2.60
CA GLU A 160 19.47 -21.27 -3.15
C GLU A 160 18.74 -19.93 -2.94
N SER A 161 19.46 -18.89 -2.49
CA SER A 161 18.91 -17.54 -2.34
C SER A 161 18.45 -16.97 -3.69
N ARG A 162 17.21 -16.48 -3.75
CA ARG A 162 16.58 -15.91 -4.96
C ARG A 162 16.17 -14.46 -4.76
N TYR A 163 15.63 -14.12 -3.59
CA TYR A 163 15.11 -12.79 -3.34
C TYR A 163 16.22 -11.74 -3.24
N GLU A 164 17.29 -12.01 -2.48
CA GLU A 164 18.39 -11.04 -2.34
C GLU A 164 19.05 -10.74 -3.70
N PRO A 165 19.45 -11.73 -4.52
CA PRO A 165 20.01 -11.46 -5.86
C PRO A 165 19.05 -10.69 -6.76
N TYR A 166 17.77 -11.08 -6.81
CA TYR A 166 16.75 -10.38 -7.59
C TYR A 166 16.63 -8.91 -7.15
N HIS A 167 16.50 -8.68 -5.85
CA HIS A 167 16.33 -7.34 -5.32
C HIS A 167 17.55 -6.45 -5.62
N ASN A 168 18.77 -6.97 -5.46
CA ASN A 168 19.99 -6.21 -5.68
C ASN A 168 20.30 -5.92 -7.15
N THR A 169 19.91 -6.80 -8.06
CA THR A 169 20.31 -6.73 -9.48
C THR A 169 19.22 -6.27 -10.41
N VAL A 170 17.94 -6.46 -10.03
CA VAL A 170 16.78 -6.07 -10.85
C VAL A 170 16.05 -4.93 -10.17
N TYR A 171 15.53 -5.15 -8.95
CA TYR A 171 14.67 -4.18 -8.30
C TYR A 171 15.39 -2.86 -7.95
N ARG A 172 16.61 -2.93 -7.40
CA ARG A 172 17.38 -1.76 -6.94
C ARG A 172 18.06 -0.96 -8.07
N GLN A 173 18.18 -1.50 -9.28
CA GLN A 173 18.86 -0.79 -10.38
C GLN A 173 18.02 0.36 -10.98
N SER A 174 16.93 0.74 -10.31
CA SER A 174 16.08 1.90 -10.60
C SER A 174 16.88 3.21 -10.53
N GLY A 175 17.32 3.64 -11.71
CA GLY A 175 18.12 4.84 -11.91
C GLY A 175 18.24 5.16 -13.40
N GLY A 176 17.10 5.22 -14.10
CA GLY A 176 17.05 5.46 -15.56
C GLY A 176 15.65 5.29 -16.15
N GLU A 177 15.58 4.93 -17.45
CA GLU A 177 14.32 4.76 -18.21
C GLU A 177 13.51 3.50 -17.81
N GLY A 178 14.07 2.57 -17.03
CA GLY A 178 13.44 1.30 -16.66
C GLY A 178 13.36 1.11 -15.15
N GLU A 179 12.27 1.55 -14.55
CA GLU A 179 11.84 1.07 -13.23
C GLU A 179 11.41 -0.41 -13.34
N PRO A 180 11.47 -1.21 -12.25
CA PRO A 180 11.12 -2.62 -12.30
C PRO A 180 9.67 -2.84 -12.73
N VAL A 181 9.42 -3.86 -13.57
CA VAL A 181 8.06 -4.29 -13.94
C VAL A 181 7.18 -4.63 -12.72
N GLU A 182 7.84 -4.94 -11.59
CA GLU A 182 7.18 -5.14 -10.30
C GLU A 182 6.37 -3.91 -9.85
N GLU A 183 6.85 -2.69 -10.06
CA GLU A 183 6.12 -1.47 -9.69
C GLU A 183 4.85 -1.28 -10.53
N ALA A 184 4.93 -1.61 -11.83
CA ALA A 184 3.78 -1.55 -12.73
C ALA A 184 2.73 -2.57 -12.31
N LEU A 185 3.17 -3.78 -11.97
CA LEU A 185 2.29 -4.84 -11.49
C LEU A 185 1.67 -4.51 -10.12
N ALA A 186 2.42 -3.86 -9.22
CA ALA A 186 1.91 -3.36 -7.95
C ALA A 186 0.83 -2.28 -8.16
N CYS A 187 1.06 -1.33 -9.07
CA CYS A 187 0.05 -0.34 -9.46
C CYS A 187 -1.21 -1.00 -10.05
N ALA A 188 -1.05 -2.00 -10.92
CA ALA A 188 -2.16 -2.76 -11.49
C ALA A 188 -2.96 -3.47 -10.39
N GLU A 189 -2.27 -4.00 -9.38
CA GLU A 189 -2.87 -4.74 -8.27
C GLU A 189 -3.83 -3.88 -7.45
N MET A 190 -3.56 -2.58 -7.31
CA MET A 190 -4.47 -1.61 -6.68
C MET A 190 -5.86 -1.64 -7.32
N LEU A 191 -5.93 -1.71 -8.66
CA LEU A 191 -7.19 -1.77 -9.42
C LEU A 191 -7.78 -3.19 -9.53
N ARG A 192 -6.94 -4.22 -9.62
CA ARG A 192 -7.37 -5.63 -9.71
C ARG A 192 -8.02 -6.10 -8.41
N ARG A 193 -7.40 -5.84 -7.26
CA ARG A 193 -7.92 -6.26 -5.95
C ARG A 193 -9.08 -5.44 -5.48
N GLU A 194 -9.18 -4.15 -5.84
CA GLU A 194 -10.35 -3.35 -5.48
C GLU A 194 -11.67 -4.02 -5.90
N ARG A 195 -11.69 -4.71 -7.07
CA ARG A 195 -12.88 -5.46 -7.55
C ARG A 195 -13.23 -6.67 -6.69
N LYS A 196 -12.21 -7.33 -6.16
CA LYS A 196 -12.31 -8.67 -5.57
C LYS A 196 -12.43 -8.60 -4.05
N GLU A 197 -11.83 -7.59 -3.42
CA GLU A 197 -11.69 -7.47 -1.97
C GLU A 197 -13.06 -7.36 -1.29
N PRO A 198 -13.46 -8.35 -0.46
CA PRO A 198 -14.74 -8.33 0.23
C PRO A 198 -14.94 -7.09 1.11
N GLY A 199 -13.86 -6.60 1.74
CA GLY A 199 -13.93 -5.42 2.61
C GLY A 199 -14.40 -4.15 1.90
N LEU A 200 -14.06 -4.02 0.62
CA LEU A 200 -14.43 -2.85 -0.20
C LEU A 200 -15.85 -2.95 -0.77
N LYS A 201 -16.46 -4.14 -0.79
CA LYS A 201 -17.85 -4.32 -1.26
C LYS A 201 -18.87 -3.62 -0.37
N THR A 202 -18.48 -3.29 0.85
CA THR A 202 -19.32 -2.63 1.84
C THR A 202 -19.33 -1.11 1.74
N LEU A 203 -18.37 -0.53 1.01
CA LEU A 203 -18.29 0.91 0.77
C LEU A 203 -19.42 1.39 -0.12
N SER A 204 -19.74 2.69 -0.01
CA SER A 204 -20.67 3.32 -0.93
C SER A 204 -20.21 3.18 -2.39
N VAL A 205 -21.18 3.04 -3.31
CA VAL A 205 -20.92 2.93 -4.75
C VAL A 205 -20.20 4.17 -5.27
N ASP A 206 -20.56 5.35 -4.76
CA ASP A 206 -19.96 6.62 -5.13
C ASP A 206 -18.47 6.66 -4.77
N VAL A 207 -18.10 6.25 -3.55
CA VAL A 207 -16.70 6.19 -3.11
C VAL A 207 -15.92 5.20 -3.97
N ARG A 208 -16.44 3.98 -4.18
CA ARG A 208 -15.73 3.01 -5.05
C ARG A 208 -15.48 3.55 -6.46
N ARG A 209 -16.48 4.21 -7.05
CA ARG A 209 -16.33 4.83 -8.38
C ARG A 209 -15.28 5.93 -8.35
N ALA A 210 -15.32 6.80 -7.34
CA ALA A 210 -14.33 7.86 -7.15
C ALA A 210 -12.91 7.31 -6.97
N THR A 211 -12.74 6.22 -6.20
CA THR A 211 -11.45 5.55 -6.01
C THR A 211 -10.90 5.03 -7.33
N ARG A 212 -11.72 4.30 -8.10
CA ARG A 212 -11.31 3.81 -9.42
C ARG A 212 -10.94 4.94 -10.37
N GLN A 213 -11.74 6.00 -10.38
CA GLN A 213 -11.48 7.16 -11.22
C GLN A 213 -10.14 7.80 -10.84
N MET A 214 -9.93 8.06 -9.55
CA MET A 214 -8.67 8.60 -9.03
C MET A 214 -7.47 7.75 -9.42
N LEU A 215 -7.51 6.43 -9.18
CA LEU A 215 -6.40 5.53 -9.53
C LEU A 215 -6.11 5.51 -11.03
N LYS A 216 -7.15 5.54 -11.89
CA LYS A 216 -6.99 5.58 -13.35
C LYS A 216 -6.41 6.89 -13.87
N GLU A 217 -6.63 7.99 -13.15
CA GLU A 217 -6.06 9.30 -13.48
C GLU A 217 -4.63 9.44 -12.92
N TRP A 218 -4.38 8.87 -11.73
CA TRP A 218 -3.11 9.00 -11.02
C TRP A 218 -2.02 8.07 -11.53
N ILE A 219 -2.30 6.77 -11.75
CA ILE A 219 -1.27 5.80 -12.19
C ILE A 219 -0.54 6.29 -13.45
N PRO A 220 -1.22 6.77 -14.51
CA PRO A 220 -0.54 7.27 -15.71
C PRO A 220 0.38 8.48 -15.49
N SER A 221 0.21 9.23 -14.40
CA SER A 221 1.05 10.39 -14.06
C SER A 221 2.30 10.02 -13.25
N LEU A 222 2.45 8.74 -12.85
CA LEU A 222 3.62 8.26 -12.11
C LEU A 222 4.86 8.08 -13.01
N PRO A 223 6.06 7.86 -12.46
CA PRO A 223 7.28 7.54 -13.23
C PRO A 223 7.12 6.29 -14.12
N SER A 224 8.07 6.05 -15.03
CA SER A 224 7.91 5.07 -16.14
C SER A 224 7.45 3.68 -15.71
N GLY A 225 8.10 3.05 -14.74
CA GLY A 225 7.68 1.69 -14.35
C GLY A 225 6.49 1.63 -13.42
N TYR A 226 5.91 2.74 -12.98
CA TYR A 226 4.61 2.73 -12.31
C TYR A 226 3.48 2.91 -13.32
N ARG A 227 3.65 3.84 -14.27
CA ARG A 227 2.58 4.29 -15.17
C ARG A 227 2.04 3.20 -16.10
N GLU A 228 2.89 2.25 -16.46
CA GLU A 228 2.54 1.06 -17.25
C GLU A 228 1.56 0.14 -16.54
N GLY A 229 1.36 0.30 -15.23
CA GLY A 229 0.43 -0.51 -14.46
C GLY A 229 -1.02 -0.43 -14.94
N ILE A 230 -1.43 0.66 -15.60
CA ILE A 230 -2.78 0.78 -16.17
C ILE A 230 -3.04 -0.23 -17.29
N ASP A 231 -2.02 -0.54 -18.09
CA ASP A 231 -2.08 -1.47 -19.21
C ASP A 231 -2.08 -2.93 -18.74
N LEU A 232 -1.69 -3.16 -17.49
CA LEU A 232 -1.61 -4.47 -16.86
C LEU A 232 -2.83 -4.78 -15.98
N VAL A 233 -3.95 -4.04 -16.07
CA VAL A 233 -5.12 -4.23 -15.18
C VAL A 233 -6.02 -5.40 -15.59
N GLU A 234 -5.91 -5.89 -16.84
CA GLU A 234 -6.73 -6.98 -17.40
C GLU A 234 -6.57 -8.31 -16.64
#